data_AF-A0A2V8TRZ5-F1
#
_entry.id   AF-A0A2V8TRZ5-F1
#
_cell.length_a   1.000
_cell.length_b   1.000
_cell.length_c   1.000
_cell.angle_alpha   90.00
_cell.angle_beta   90.00
_cell.angle_gamma   90.00
#
_symmetry.space_group_name_H-M   'P 1'
#
loop_
_entity.id
_entity.type
_entity.pdbx_description
1 polymer ?
#
loop_
_entity_poly.entity_id
_entity_poly.type
_entity_poly.pdbx_seq_one_letter_code
_entity_poly.pdbx_strand_id
1 'polypeptide(L)'
;MDGRAIQDLWIGYPTDGQQEHSMGTTFRFFDTKLKQWRIVFINPKSNYVVTAQGGREGDRIVLRGADTDGLPLRWTFSEITPDSFHWQGEKSHDSGKTWKIEEDHHMKRRTNSRAKHGTTP
;
A
#
# COMPACT_ATOMS: atom_id res chain seq x y z
N MET A 1 7.20 -14.94 -10.40
CA MET A 1 7.72 -13.59 -10.65
C MET A 1 9.16 -13.72 -11.09
N ASP A 2 9.41 -13.57 -12.38
CA ASP A 2 10.68 -13.92 -13.03
C ASP A 2 11.72 -12.81 -12.84
N GLY A 3 12.07 -12.49 -11.58
CA GLY A 3 13.01 -11.42 -11.25
C GLY A 3 12.48 -9.99 -11.49
N ARG A 4 11.15 -9.81 -11.51
CA ARG A 4 10.52 -8.50 -11.75
C ARG A 4 10.11 -7.82 -10.45
N ALA A 5 10.30 -6.51 -10.39
CA ALA A 5 9.68 -5.65 -9.41
C ALA A 5 8.37 -5.07 -9.96
N ILE A 6 7.44 -4.76 -9.06
CA ILE A 6 6.24 -3.97 -9.33
C ILE A 6 6.42 -2.62 -8.64
N GLN A 7 6.02 -1.56 -9.33
CA GLN A 7 5.85 -0.24 -8.75
C GLN A 7 4.36 0.07 -8.60
N ASP A 8 3.95 0.47 -7.40
CA ASP A 8 2.64 1.06 -7.15
C ASP A 8 2.80 2.57 -6.95
N LEU A 9 1.79 3.33 -7.41
CA LEU A 9 1.67 4.76 -7.19
C LEU A 9 0.42 5.03 -6.37
N TRP A 10 0.60 5.74 -5.25
CA TRP A 10 -0.46 6.24 -4.39
C TRP A 10 -0.62 7.72 -4.71
N ILE A 11 -1.75 8.11 -5.29
CA ILE A 11 -2.01 9.48 -5.71
C ILE A 11 -3.24 9.98 -4.97
N GLY A 12 -3.05 10.92 -4.05
CA GLY A 12 -4.13 11.70 -3.48
C GLY A 12 -4.41 12.92 -4.35
N TYR A 13 -5.66 13.05 -4.79
CA TYR A 13 -6.11 14.22 -5.52
C TYR A 13 -6.40 15.34 -4.53
N PRO A 14 -6.00 16.58 -4.83
CA PRO A 14 -6.28 17.71 -3.95
C PRO A 14 -7.80 17.87 -3.78
N THR A 15 -8.21 18.14 -2.54
CA THR A 15 -9.53 18.70 -2.23
C THR A 15 -9.45 20.23 -2.29
N ASP A 16 -10.59 20.91 -2.42
CA ASP A 16 -10.66 22.37 -2.54
C ASP A 16 -9.73 23.09 -1.55
N GLY A 17 -8.82 23.91 -2.08
CA GLY A 17 -7.83 24.67 -1.31
C GLY A 17 -6.40 24.09 -1.29
N GLN A 18 -6.18 22.86 -1.78
CA GLN A 18 -4.82 22.33 -2.01
C GLN A 18 -4.45 22.36 -3.51
N GLN A 19 -3.23 22.81 -3.83
CA GLN A 19 -2.75 22.86 -5.23
C GLN A 19 -2.02 21.59 -5.67
N GLU A 20 -1.42 20.84 -4.76
CA GLU A 20 -0.53 19.73 -5.10
C GLU A 20 -1.14 18.37 -4.75
N HIS A 21 -0.97 17.40 -5.65
CA HIS A 21 -1.26 15.99 -5.38
C HIS A 21 -0.36 15.47 -4.26
N SER A 22 -0.90 14.65 -3.36
CA SER A 22 -0.03 13.79 -2.54
C SER A 22 0.39 12.58 -3.37
N MET A 23 1.68 12.24 -3.32
CA MET A 23 2.22 11.11 -4.05
C MET A 23 3.08 10.26 -3.13
N GLY A 24 2.83 8.95 -3.14
CA GLY A 24 3.70 7.94 -2.56
C GLY A 24 3.97 6.84 -3.58
N THR A 25 5.11 6.16 -3.45
CA THR A 25 5.42 5.01 -4.32
C THR A 25 5.87 3.82 -3.51
N THR A 26 5.40 2.63 -3.90
CA THR A 26 5.90 1.37 -3.38
C THR A 26 6.66 0.65 -4.49
N PHE A 27 7.89 0.22 -4.22
CA PHE A 27 8.52 -0.84 -5.02
C PHE A 27 8.40 -2.16 -4.25
N ARG A 28 7.90 -3.20 -4.92
CA ARG A 28 7.79 -4.54 -4.33
C ARG A 28 8.31 -5.61 -5.26
N PHE A 29 8.94 -6.63 -4.70
CA PHE A 29 9.30 -7.84 -5.42
C PHE A 29 9.12 -9.06 -4.52
N PHE A 30 8.91 -10.21 -5.13
CA PHE A 30 8.86 -11.47 -4.40
C PHE A 30 10.27 -12.06 -4.30
N ASP A 31 10.81 -12.12 -3.09
CA ASP A 31 12.06 -12.78 -2.78
C ASP A 31 11.85 -14.30 -2.79
N THR A 32 12.37 -14.97 -3.83
CA THR A 32 12.16 -16.40 -4.05
C THR A 32 12.92 -17.28 -3.07
N LYS A 33 13.93 -16.74 -2.37
CA LYS A 33 14.67 -17.46 -1.32
C LYS A 33 13.91 -17.41 0.00
N LEU A 34 13.44 -16.23 0.39
CA LEU A 34 12.66 -16.03 1.62
C LEU A 34 11.20 -16.46 1.48
N LYS A 35 10.70 -16.65 0.25
CA LYS A 35 9.29 -16.90 -0.07
C LYS A 35 8.37 -15.80 0.47
N GLN A 36 8.85 -14.57 0.42
CA GLN A 36 8.18 -13.40 0.96
C GLN A 36 8.24 -12.24 -0.04
N TRP A 37 7.24 -11.37 0.01
CA TRP A 37 7.32 -10.04 -0.55
C TRP A 37 8.27 -9.19 0.26
N ARG A 38 9.08 -8.39 -0.42
CA ARG A 38 9.88 -7.32 0.17
C ARG A 38 9.50 -6.02 -0.51
N ILE A 39 9.31 -4.97 0.28
CA ILE A 39 8.86 -3.69 -0.20
C ILE A 39 9.70 -2.55 0.35
N VAL A 40 9.72 -1.44 -0.39
CA VAL A 40 10.04 -0.12 0.12
C VAL A 40 8.92 0.83 -0.31
N PHE A 41 8.41 1.59 0.65
CA PHE A 41 7.49 2.69 0.40
C PHE A 41 8.20 4.02 0.66
N ILE A 42 7.94 4.98 -0.22
CA ILE A 42 8.54 6.31 -0.17
C ILE A 42 7.40 7.33 -0.32
N ASN A 43 7.29 8.24 0.65
CA ASN A 43 6.49 9.45 0.54
C ASN A 43 7.44 10.67 0.67
N PRO A 44 7.78 11.34 -0.45
CA PRO A 44 8.75 12.43 -0.44
C PRO A 44 8.24 13.68 0.28
N LYS A 45 6.92 13.90 0.36
CA LYS A 45 6.35 15.09 1.01
C LYS A 45 6.68 15.13 2.51
N SER A 46 6.77 13.96 3.15
CA SER A 46 7.10 13.82 4.56
C SER A 46 8.50 13.24 4.81
N ASN A 47 9.34 13.10 3.78
CA ASN A 47 10.64 12.39 3.85
C ASN A 47 10.52 10.99 4.48
N TYR A 48 9.39 10.32 4.22
CA TYR A 48 9.07 9.04 4.84
C TYR A 48 9.53 7.88 3.96
N VAL A 49 10.36 7.00 4.51
CA VAL A 49 10.85 5.80 3.85
C VAL A 49 10.71 4.62 4.81
N VAL A 50 9.95 3.60 4.42
CA VAL A 50 9.77 2.38 5.21
C VAL A 50 9.99 1.16 4.34
N THR A 51 10.69 0.17 4.90
CA THR A 51 10.80 -1.16 4.33
C THR A 51 9.99 -2.15 5.15
N ALA A 52 9.27 -3.04 4.47
CA ALA A 52 8.56 -4.14 5.12
C ALA A 52 8.70 -5.43 4.30
N GLN A 53 8.48 -6.57 4.95
CA GLN A 53 8.45 -7.86 4.28
C GLN A 53 7.40 -8.77 4.89
N GLY A 54 6.95 -9.75 4.10
CA GLY A 54 6.02 -10.74 4.60
C GLY A 54 5.32 -11.47 3.47
N GLY A 55 4.16 -12.02 3.76
CA GLY A 55 3.52 -12.93 2.83
C GLY A 55 2.11 -13.29 3.25
N ARG A 56 1.62 -14.39 2.68
CA ARG A 56 0.27 -14.87 2.95
C ARG A 56 0.17 -15.44 4.37
N GLU A 57 -0.79 -14.96 5.13
CA GLU A 57 -1.19 -15.47 6.45
C GLU A 57 -2.69 -15.74 6.40
N GLY A 58 -3.08 -17.01 6.25
CA GLY A 58 -4.47 -17.38 5.99
C GLY A 58 -4.99 -16.81 4.67
N ASP A 59 -6.06 -16.01 4.76
CA ASP A 59 -6.71 -15.27 3.68
C ASP A 59 -6.16 -13.85 3.48
N ARG A 60 -5.13 -13.46 4.27
CA ARG A 60 -4.54 -12.13 4.27
C ARG A 60 -3.13 -12.13 3.70
N ILE A 61 -2.64 -10.95 3.34
CA ILE A 61 -1.21 -10.69 3.17
C ILE A 61 -0.79 -9.75 4.29
N VAL A 62 0.23 -10.15 5.06
CA VAL A 62 0.74 -9.34 6.17
C VAL A 62 2.21 -9.05 5.94
N LEU A 63 2.55 -7.77 5.93
CA LEU A 63 3.92 -7.26 5.83
C LEU A 63 4.30 -6.62 7.17
N ARG A 64 5.52 -6.87 7.64
CA ARG A 64 6.05 -6.32 8.88
C ARG A 64 7.37 -5.61 8.63
N GLY A 65 7.58 -4.53 9.36
CA GLY A 65 8.78 -3.71 9.29
C GLY A 65 8.93 -2.87 10.55
N ALA A 66 9.74 -1.83 10.45
CA ALA A 66 9.81 -0.77 11.45
C ALA A 66 9.48 0.55 10.76
N ASP A 67 8.74 1.40 11.46
CA ASP A 67 8.52 2.77 11.03
C ASP A 67 9.81 3.61 11.27
N THR A 68 9.84 4.83 10.74
CA THR A 68 10.88 5.86 10.87
C THR A 68 11.22 6.22 12.32
N ASP A 69 10.29 6.03 13.26
CA ASP A 69 10.51 6.18 14.71
C ASP A 69 11.06 4.90 15.37
N GLY A 70 11.28 3.83 14.60
CA GLY A 70 11.77 2.54 15.05
C GLY A 70 10.70 1.61 15.63
N LEU A 71 9.44 2.05 15.71
CA LEU A 71 8.36 1.22 16.24
C LEU A 71 7.94 0.12 15.25
N PRO A 72 7.56 -1.08 15.73
CA PRO A 72 7.07 -2.13 14.86
C PRO A 72 5.85 -1.67 14.05
N LEU A 73 5.89 -1.94 12.75
CA LEU A 73 4.85 -1.62 11.79
C LEU A 73 4.31 -2.92 11.16
N ARG A 74 3.00 -2.96 10.94
CA ARG A 74 2.30 -4.06 10.27
C ARG A 74 1.33 -3.51 9.24
N TRP A 75 1.47 -3.96 8.00
CA TRP A 75 0.53 -3.68 6.92
C TRP A 75 -0.22 -4.94 6.54
N THR A 76 -1.54 -4.89 6.66
CA THR A 76 -2.42 -6.03 6.39
C THR A 76 -3.28 -5.71 5.18
N PHE A 77 -3.28 -6.61 4.21
CA PHE A 77 -4.24 -6.64 3.11
C PHE A 77 -5.20 -7.80 3.36
N SER A 78 -6.49 -7.48 3.43
CA SER A 78 -7.59 -8.41 3.72
C SER A 78 -8.74 -8.21 2.73
N GLU A 79 -9.72 -9.11 2.77
CA GLU A 79 -10.94 -9.01 1.96
C GLU A 79 -10.63 -8.88 0.46
N ILE A 80 -9.59 -9.60 0.01
CA ILE A 80 -9.03 -9.44 -1.34
C ILE A 80 -9.95 -10.14 -2.34
N THR A 81 -10.52 -9.36 -3.26
CA THR A 81 -11.30 -9.82 -4.40
C THR A 81 -10.60 -9.41 -5.71
N PRO A 82 -11.08 -9.86 -6.89
CA PRO A 82 -10.54 -9.38 -8.17
C PRO A 82 -10.66 -7.85 -8.37
N ASP A 83 -11.57 -7.19 -7.66
CA ASP A 83 -11.95 -5.79 -7.84
C ASP A 83 -11.83 -4.92 -6.58
N SER A 84 -11.48 -5.47 -5.42
CA SER A 84 -11.31 -4.70 -4.19
C SER A 84 -10.38 -5.37 -3.19
N PHE A 85 -9.93 -4.59 -2.21
CA PHE A 85 -9.27 -5.10 -1.01
C PHE A 85 -9.37 -4.04 0.11
N HIS A 86 -9.25 -4.51 1.35
CA HIS A 86 -9.06 -3.65 2.52
C HIS A 86 -7.58 -3.62 2.88
N TRP A 87 -7.05 -2.43 3.15
CA TRP A 87 -5.68 -2.23 3.61
C TRP A 87 -5.67 -1.47 4.93
N GLN A 88 -4.95 -2.03 5.91
CA GLN A 88 -4.73 -1.41 7.20
C GLN A 88 -3.25 -1.26 7.48
N GLY A 89 -2.86 -0.06 7.90
CA GLY A 89 -1.54 0.26 8.42
C GLY A 89 -1.59 0.40 9.94
N GLU A 90 -0.82 -0.43 10.64
CA GLU A 90 -0.83 -0.50 12.09
C GLU A 90 0.58 -0.30 12.67
N LYS A 91 0.63 0.31 13.85
CA LYS A 91 1.84 0.49 14.64
C LYS A 91 1.68 -0.14 16.02
N SER A 92 2.76 -0.67 16.56
CA SER A 92 2.79 -1.21 17.93
C SER A 92 3.68 -0.37 18.84
N HIS A 93 3.17 -0.03 20.02
CA HIS A 93 3.91 0.70 21.06
C HIS A 93 4.40 -0.18 22.21
N ASP A 94 4.09 -1.49 22.16
CA ASP A 94 4.39 -2.45 23.22
C ASP A 94 5.12 -3.69 22.68
N SER A 95 5.94 -3.48 21.63
CA SER A 95 6.76 -4.52 20.99
C SER A 95 5.96 -5.66 20.36
N GLY A 96 4.82 -5.32 19.75
CA GLY A 96 4.01 -6.22 18.94
C GLY A 96 2.89 -6.95 19.70
N LYS A 97 2.67 -6.63 20.99
CA LYS A 97 1.61 -7.26 21.80
C LYS A 97 0.24 -6.71 21.41
N THR A 98 0.15 -5.40 21.18
CA THR A 98 -1.02 -4.71 20.66
C THR A 98 -0.67 -3.88 19.45
N TRP A 99 -1.66 -3.64 18.61
CA TRP A 99 -1.53 -2.93 17.33
C TRP A 99 -2.60 -1.86 17.26
N LYS A 100 -2.19 -0.63 16.98
CA LYS A 100 -3.06 0.52 16.77
C LYS A 100 -3.14 0.78 15.27
N ILE A 101 -4.36 0.83 14.73
CA ILE A 101 -4.60 1.24 13.35
C ILE A 101 -4.32 2.74 13.22
N GLU A 102 -3.46 3.10 12.28
CA GLU A 102 -3.15 4.49 11.92
C GLU A 102 -3.66 4.82 10.50
N GLU A 103 -3.75 3.82 9.63
CA GLU A 103 -4.30 3.95 8.28
C GLU A 103 -5.33 2.86 8.01
N ASP A 104 -6.44 3.24 7.37
CA ASP A 104 -7.52 2.32 6.99
C ASP A 104 -8.09 2.73 5.63
N HIS A 105 -7.90 1.89 4.61
CA HIS A 105 -8.28 2.18 3.24
C HIS A 105 -9.04 1.02 2.59
N HIS A 106 -10.20 1.34 2.03
CA HIS A 106 -11.02 0.41 1.27
C HIS A 106 -10.86 0.67 -0.23
N MET A 107 -10.06 -0.16 -0.88
CA MET A 107 -9.62 0.06 -2.25
C MET A 107 -10.56 -0.65 -3.23
N LYS A 108 -10.87 0.04 -4.34
CA LYS A 108 -11.66 -0.52 -5.45
C LYS A 108 -10.92 -0.33 -6.77
N ARG A 109 -11.02 -1.33 -7.65
CA ARG A 109 -10.52 -1.25 -9.02
C ARG A 109 -11.29 -0.18 -9.76
N ARG A 110 -10.58 0.81 -10.30
CA ARG A 110 -11.19 1.79 -11.21
C ARG A 110 -11.67 1.09 -12.48
N THR A 111 -12.98 1.10 -12.72
CA THR A 111 -13.54 0.70 -14.00
C THR A 111 -13.32 1.83 -15.01
N ASN A 112 -12.56 1.59 -16.07
CA ASN A 112 -12.47 2.54 -17.18
C ASN A 112 -13.80 2.56 -17.94
N SER A 113 -14.66 3.52 -17.65
CA SER A 113 -15.71 3.91 -18.59
C SER A 113 -15.03 4.65 -19.74
N ARG A 114 -14.93 4.02 -20.92
CA ARG A 114 -14.59 4.73 -22.17
C ARG A 114 -15.54 5.92 -22.28
N ALA A 115 -15.00 7.14 -22.29
CA ALA A 115 -15.78 8.32 -22.63
C ALA A 115 -16.39 8.10 -24.01
N LYS A 116 -17.73 8.05 -24.09
CA LYS A 116 -18.43 8.10 -25.37
C LYS A 116 -18.06 9.44 -26.00
N HIS A 117 -17.13 9.44 -26.95
CA HIS A 117 -17.00 10.58 -27.86
C HIS A 117 -18.29 10.59 -28.68
N GLY A 118 -19.21 11.48 -28.29
CA GLY A 118 -20.37 11.80 -29.08
C GLY A 118 -19.91 12.54 -30.31
N THR A 119 -19.83 11.85 -31.44
CA THR A 119 -19.94 12.50 -32.74
C THR A 119 -21.37 13.01 -32.85
N THR A 120 -21.53 14.34 -32.88
CA THR A 120 -22.80 15.01 -33.21
C THR A 120 -22.68 15.45 -34.68
N PRO A 121 -23.79 15.49 -35.46
CA PRO A 121 -23.82 15.24 -36.91
C PRO A 121 -23.05 16.22 -37.78
#